data_AF-A0A9D6UPR6-F1
#
_entry.id   AF-A0A9D6UPR6-F1
#
_cell.length_a   1.000
_cell.length_b   1.000
_cell.length_c   1.000
_cell.angle_alpha   90.00
_cell.angle_beta   90.00
_cell.angle_gamma   90.00
#
_symmetry.space_group_name_H-M   'P 1'
#
loop_
_entity.id
_entity.type
_entity.pdbx_description
1 polymer ?
#
loop_
_entity_poly.entity_id
_entity_poly.type
_entity_poly.pdbx_seq_one_letter_code
_entity_poly.pdbx_strand_id
1 'polypeptide(L)'
;MRRLGPASIALLTVLAAEMRAEVIDRVVAAAGRQVVTLSAVRRSLRMQAVFDLREYVDTPSERRGAADRLIDQAMVSREISLSRYAGATMAEADALLAAFMKERGLTSGQLTLWTSGSCRGCRSVMGRFRPTTTMSLCPASRRQRRGLRR
;
A
#
# COMPACT_ATOMS: atom_id res chain seq x y z
N MET A 1 51.40 17.48 18.89
CA MET A 1 49.92 17.44 18.69
C MET A 1 49.55 18.57 17.74
N ARG A 2 49.31 18.28 16.45
CA ARG A 2 48.99 19.31 15.44
C ARG A 2 47.56 19.80 15.68
N ARG A 3 47.39 21.08 16.01
CA ARG A 3 46.07 21.71 16.14
C ARG A 3 45.48 21.85 14.75
N LEU A 4 44.38 21.15 14.49
CA LEU A 4 43.61 21.30 13.25
C LEU A 4 42.99 22.70 13.23
N GLY A 5 43.23 23.44 12.15
CA GLY A 5 42.68 24.79 11.97
C GLY A 5 41.18 24.75 11.62
N PRO A 6 40.46 25.87 11.80
CA PRO A 6 39.01 25.94 11.52
C PRO A 6 38.67 25.61 10.07
N ALA A 7 39.59 25.89 9.13
CA ALA A 7 39.44 25.52 7.72
C ALA A 7 39.40 24.00 7.50
N SER A 8 40.19 23.22 8.26
CA SER A 8 40.18 21.75 8.18
C SER A 8 38.88 21.17 8.72
N ILE A 9 38.30 21.80 9.74
CA ILE A 9 37.01 21.41 10.31
C ILE A 9 35.88 21.70 9.31
N ALA A 10 35.89 22.89 8.69
CA ALA A 10 34.90 23.27 7.68
C ALA A 10 34.91 22.32 6.47
N LEU A 11 36.10 21.94 6.00
CA LEU A 11 36.25 21.00 4.88
C LEU A 11 35.69 19.61 5.21
N LEU A 12 35.94 19.10 6.42
CA LEU A 12 35.41 17.81 6.87
C LEU A 12 33.88 17.83 6.98
N THR A 13 33.28 18.93 7.43
CA THR A 13 31.81 19.05 7.50
C THR A 13 31.15 19.09 6.12
N VAL A 14 31.78 19.71 5.13
CA VAL A 14 31.27 19.73 3.75
C VAL A 14 31.35 18.35 3.10
N LEU A 15 32.46 17.61 3.29
CA LEU A 15 32.57 16.24 2.78
C LEU A 15 31.58 15.27 3.45
N ALA A 16 31.28 15.46 4.74
CA ALA A 16 30.30 14.64 5.45
C ALA A 16 28.86 14.89 4.98
N ALA A 17 28.55 16.10 4.49
CA ALA A 17 27.22 16.44 3.96
C ALA A 17 26.92 15.76 2.61
N GLU A 18 27.95 15.43 1.83
CA GLU A 18 27.83 14.74 0.54
C GLU A 18 27.70 13.21 0.67
N MET A 19 27.90 12.65 1.87
CA MET A 19 27.57 11.25 2.14
C MET A 19 26.06 11.08 2.28
N ARG A 20 25.33 11.16 1.16
CA ARG A 20 23.95 10.69 1.08
C ARG A 20 23.97 9.17 1.28
N ALA A 21 23.41 8.71 2.40
CA ALA A 21 23.18 7.30 2.64
C ALA A 21 22.16 6.77 1.62
N GLU A 22 22.64 6.03 0.62
CA GLU A 22 21.78 5.35 -0.34
C GLU A 22 21.16 4.10 0.32
N VAL A 23 19.84 4.06 0.40
CA VAL A 23 19.11 2.94 1.01
C VAL A 23 18.98 1.82 -0.02
N ILE A 24 19.95 0.92 -0.03
CA ILE A 24 19.91 -0.30 -0.85
C ILE A 24 19.11 -1.36 -0.11
N ASP A 25 18.05 -1.87 -0.73
CA ASP A 25 17.29 -2.99 -0.18
C ASP A 25 18.05 -4.31 -0.34
N ARG A 26 17.96 -5.17 0.66
CA ARG A 26 18.65 -6.45 0.66
C ARG A 26 17.87 -7.46 -0.17
N VAL A 27 18.54 -8.10 -1.12
CA VAL A 27 17.97 -9.23 -1.88
C VAL A 27 17.94 -10.47 -0.99
N VAL A 28 16.77 -11.09 -0.90
CA VAL A 28 16.55 -12.33 -0.12
C VAL A 28 16.52 -13.55 -1.04
N ALA A 29 15.89 -13.40 -2.21
CA ALA A 29 15.83 -14.44 -3.24
C ALA A 29 15.59 -13.81 -4.62
N ALA A 30 15.74 -14.62 -5.68
CA ALA A 30 15.42 -14.22 -7.04
C ALA A 30 14.68 -15.37 -7.76
N ALA A 31 13.63 -15.03 -8.49
CA ALA A 31 12.85 -15.95 -9.31
C ALA A 31 12.91 -15.47 -10.77
N GLY A 32 13.86 -16.00 -11.54
CA GLY A 32 14.14 -15.56 -12.91
C GLY A 32 14.59 -14.10 -12.95
N ARG A 33 13.77 -13.21 -13.54
CA ARG A 33 14.04 -11.76 -13.62
C ARG A 33 13.36 -10.94 -12.51
N GLN A 34 12.57 -11.57 -11.64
CA GLN A 34 11.96 -10.89 -10.50
C GLN A 34 12.84 -11.09 -9.26
N VAL A 35 13.08 -10.01 -8.53
CA VAL A 35 13.92 -10.00 -7.32
C VAL A 35 13.02 -9.87 -6.10
N VAL A 36 13.16 -10.78 -5.15
CA VAL A 36 12.44 -10.76 -3.87
C VAL A 36 13.34 -10.09 -2.84
N THR A 37 12.91 -8.91 -2.38
CA THR A 37 13.67 -8.10 -1.41
C THR A 37 13.20 -8.30 0.02
N LEU A 38 14.03 -7.90 0.99
CA LEU A 38 13.72 -8.02 2.41
C LEU A 38 12.54 -7.11 2.82
N SER A 39 12.40 -5.95 2.18
CA SER A 39 11.21 -5.12 2.39
C SER A 39 9.93 -5.78 1.86
N ALA A 40 9.99 -6.48 0.73
CA ALA A 40 8.87 -7.22 0.16
C ALA A 40 8.42 -8.37 1.07
N VAL A 41 9.37 -9.15 1.60
CA VAL A 41 9.09 -10.23 2.56
C VAL A 41 8.39 -9.68 3.81
N ARG A 42 8.92 -8.61 4.41
CA ARG A 42 8.29 -7.99 5.59
C ARG A 42 6.91 -7.41 5.29
N ARG A 43 6.72 -6.85 4.09
CA ARG A 43 5.40 -6.36 3.65
C ARG A 43 4.41 -7.51 3.50
N SER A 44 4.82 -8.63 2.92
CA SER A 44 4.02 -9.85 2.82
C SER A 44 3.58 -10.34 4.20
N LEU A 45 4.51 -10.47 5.15
CA LEU A 45 4.19 -10.88 6.52
C LEU A 45 3.18 -9.97 7.22
N ARG A 46 3.28 -8.65 7.04
CA ARG A 46 2.29 -7.70 7.58
C ARG A 46 0.92 -7.88 6.95
N MET A 47 0.85 -8.03 5.63
CA MET A 47 -0.42 -8.27 4.93
C MET A 47 -1.05 -9.57 5.40
N GLN A 48 -0.27 -10.63 5.53
CA GLN A 48 -0.76 -11.92 6.03
C GLN A 48 -1.24 -11.84 7.47
N ALA A 49 -0.53 -11.12 8.35
CA ALA A 49 -0.99 -10.90 9.72
C ALA A 49 -2.38 -10.25 9.76
N VAL A 50 -2.63 -9.26 8.87
CA VAL A 50 -3.94 -8.63 8.72
C VAL A 50 -5.00 -9.61 8.21
N PHE A 51 -4.70 -10.41 7.19
CA PHE A 51 -5.65 -11.36 6.60
C PHE A 51 -5.99 -12.51 7.55
N ASP A 52 -4.99 -13.03 8.25
CA ASP A 52 -5.15 -14.15 9.19
C ASP A 52 -5.70 -13.70 10.55
N LEU A 53 -5.91 -12.40 10.75
CA LEU A 53 -6.29 -11.80 12.04
C LEU A 53 -5.36 -12.22 13.19
N ARG A 54 -4.06 -12.37 12.89
CA ARG A 54 -3.02 -12.77 13.84
C ARG A 54 -2.04 -11.63 14.10
N GLU A 55 -1.30 -11.73 15.20
CA GLU A 55 -0.24 -10.79 15.49
C GLU A 55 0.90 -10.90 14.46
N TYR A 56 1.50 -9.75 14.13
CA TYR A 56 2.66 -9.72 13.25
C TYR A 56 3.89 -10.32 13.95
N VAL A 57 4.42 -11.40 13.38
CA VAL A 57 5.60 -12.10 13.90
C VAL A 57 6.70 -12.10 12.84
N ASP A 58 7.89 -11.60 13.19
CA ASP A 58 9.05 -11.49 12.29
C ASP A 58 10.20 -12.41 12.74
N THR A 59 10.01 -13.72 12.54
CA THR A 59 11.05 -14.73 12.80
C THR A 59 11.77 -15.12 11.49
N PRO A 60 13.00 -15.67 11.58
CA PRO A 60 13.69 -16.20 10.40
C PRO A 60 12.89 -17.28 9.65
N SER A 61 12.12 -18.10 10.39
CA SER A 61 11.24 -19.13 9.80
C SER A 61 10.11 -18.50 9.00
N GLU A 62 9.37 -17.55 9.60
CA GLU A 62 8.28 -16.83 8.93
C GLU A 62 8.79 -16.09 7.69
N ARG A 63 9.97 -15.47 7.77
CA ARG A 63 10.60 -14.81 6.61
C ARG A 63 10.92 -15.76 5.48
N ARG A 64 11.43 -16.96 5.76
CA ARG A 64 11.69 -17.99 4.74
C ARG A 64 10.39 -18.44 4.09
N GLY A 65 9.39 -18.82 4.88
CA GLY A 65 8.08 -19.21 4.34
C GLY A 65 7.40 -18.10 3.53
N ALA A 66 7.56 -16.83 3.93
CA ALA A 66 7.07 -15.70 3.15
C ALA A 66 7.87 -15.46 1.86
N ALA A 67 9.18 -15.70 1.86
CA ALA A 67 10.00 -15.64 0.66
C ALA A 67 9.61 -16.72 -0.34
N ASP A 68 9.39 -17.96 0.12
CA ASP A 68 8.96 -19.08 -0.72
C ASP A 68 7.62 -18.77 -1.42
N ARG A 69 6.63 -18.28 -0.66
CA ARG A 69 5.35 -17.83 -1.24
C ARG A 69 5.51 -16.72 -2.29
N LEU A 70 6.42 -15.78 -2.06
CA LEU A 70 6.68 -14.70 -3.02
C LEU A 70 7.38 -15.22 -4.28
N ILE A 71 8.26 -16.23 -4.15
CA ILE A 71 8.86 -16.91 -5.29
C ILE A 71 7.78 -17.60 -6.13
N ASP A 72 6.87 -18.35 -5.50
CA ASP A 72 5.78 -19.03 -6.18
C ASP A 72 4.88 -18.03 -6.92
N GLN A 73 4.49 -16.94 -6.26
CA GLN A 73 3.72 -15.86 -6.88
C GLN A 73 4.45 -15.21 -8.06
N ALA A 74 5.77 -15.01 -7.95
CA ALA A 74 6.58 -14.47 -9.04
C ALA A 74 6.64 -15.43 -10.24
N MET A 75 6.74 -16.75 -9.99
CA MET A 75 6.69 -17.77 -11.04
C MET A 75 5.33 -17.77 -11.74
N VAL A 76 4.23 -17.78 -10.98
CA VAL A 76 2.86 -17.73 -11.54
C VAL A 76 2.65 -16.44 -12.34
N SER A 77 3.05 -15.30 -11.79
CA SER A 77 2.95 -14.01 -12.50
C SER A 77 3.74 -14.03 -13.81
N ARG A 78 4.92 -14.65 -13.80
CA ARG A 78 5.73 -14.81 -15.01
C ARG A 78 5.05 -15.72 -16.03
N GLU A 79 4.50 -16.85 -15.60
CA GLU A 79 3.77 -17.76 -16.47
C GLU A 79 2.54 -17.09 -17.09
N ILE A 80 1.76 -16.35 -16.30
CA ILE A 80 0.62 -15.55 -16.79
C ILE A 80 1.08 -14.51 -17.81
N SER A 81 2.23 -13.86 -17.59
CA SER A 81 2.76 -12.86 -18.54
C SER A 81 3.22 -13.47 -19.88
N LEU A 82 3.63 -14.74 -19.87
CA LEU A 82 4.17 -15.43 -21.04
C LEU A 82 3.07 -16.18 -21.81
N SER A 83 2.10 -16.73 -21.10
CA SER A 83 0.94 -17.37 -21.69
C SER A 83 -0.07 -16.33 -22.15
N ARG A 84 -0.78 -16.62 -23.24
CA ARG A 84 -1.89 -15.78 -23.72
C ARG A 84 -3.15 -16.05 -22.92
N TYR A 85 -3.11 -15.91 -21.58
CA TYR A 85 -4.35 -15.85 -20.83
C TYR A 85 -5.12 -14.61 -21.30
N ALA A 86 -6.23 -14.84 -22.00
CA ALA A 86 -7.16 -13.76 -22.31
C ALA A 86 -7.69 -13.24 -20.98
N GLY A 87 -7.47 -11.94 -20.70
CA GLY A 87 -8.12 -11.29 -19.58
C GLY A 87 -9.63 -11.39 -19.74
N ALA A 88 -10.35 -11.53 -18.63
CA ALA A 88 -11.81 -11.51 -18.65
C ALA A 88 -12.30 -10.21 -19.30
N THR A 89 -13.35 -10.31 -20.12
CA THR A 89 -14.00 -9.12 -20.66
C THR A 89 -14.65 -8.33 -19.52
N MET A 90 -14.87 -7.03 -19.71
CA MET A 90 -15.50 -6.19 -18.68
C MET A 90 -16.88 -6.73 -18.27
N ALA A 91 -17.66 -7.25 -19.23
CA ALA A 91 -18.98 -7.83 -18.96
C ALA A 91 -18.91 -9.10 -18.08
N GLU A 92 -17.93 -9.96 -18.31
CA GLU A 92 -17.70 -11.15 -17.49
C GLU A 92 -17.21 -10.77 -16.09
N ALA A 93 -16.31 -9.79 -16.00
CA ALA A 93 -15.83 -9.27 -14.73
C ALA A 93 -16.99 -8.71 -13.88
N ASP A 94 -17.88 -7.92 -14.50
CA ASP A 94 -19.07 -7.37 -13.82
C ASP A 94 -20.03 -8.46 -13.35
N ALA A 95 -20.25 -9.50 -14.16
CA ALA A 95 -21.10 -10.64 -13.79
C ALA A 95 -20.52 -11.43 -12.60
N LEU A 96 -19.21 -11.70 -12.62
CA LEU A 96 -18.51 -12.34 -11.50
C LEU A 96 -18.54 -11.49 -10.24
N LEU A 97 -18.37 -10.17 -10.38
CA LEU A 97 -18.46 -9.24 -9.26
C LEU A 97 -19.88 -9.25 -8.67
N ALA A 98 -20.90 -9.17 -9.51
CA ALA A 98 -22.30 -9.21 -9.05
C ALA A 98 -22.63 -10.51 -8.31
N ALA A 99 -22.12 -11.65 -8.79
CA ALA A 99 -22.27 -12.94 -8.12
C ALA A 99 -21.59 -12.95 -6.74
N PHE A 100 -20.33 -12.50 -6.66
CA PHE A 100 -19.58 -12.39 -5.41
C PHE A 100 -20.28 -11.47 -4.40
N MET A 101 -20.80 -10.34 -4.87
CA MET A 101 -21.52 -9.39 -4.03
C MET A 101 -22.82 -9.98 -3.49
N LYS A 102 -23.58 -10.72 -4.32
CA LYS A 102 -24.80 -11.42 -3.89
C LYS A 102 -24.51 -12.46 -2.82
N GLU A 103 -23.44 -13.24 -2.97
CA GLU A 103 -23.03 -14.25 -1.98
C GLU A 103 -22.67 -13.61 -0.62
N ARG A 104 -22.00 -12.45 -0.66
CA ARG A 104 -21.56 -11.73 0.55
C ARG A 104 -22.61 -10.76 1.10
N GLY A 105 -23.80 -10.67 0.49
CA GLY A 105 -24.84 -9.71 0.86
C GLY A 105 -24.43 -8.25 0.70
N LEU A 106 -23.43 -7.97 -0.13
CA LEU A 106 -22.90 -6.64 -0.40
C LEU A 106 -23.71 -5.99 -1.54
N THR A 107 -23.96 -4.69 -1.45
CA THR A 107 -24.66 -3.94 -2.50
C THR A 107 -23.69 -3.09 -3.30
N SER A 108 -23.93 -2.95 -4.62
CA SER A 108 -23.07 -2.23 -5.58
C SER A 108 -22.75 -0.77 -5.18
N GLY A 109 -23.59 -0.14 -4.36
CA GLY A 109 -23.33 1.19 -3.78
C GLY A 109 -22.20 1.25 -2.75
N GLN A 110 -21.72 0.11 -2.25
CA GLN A 110 -20.68 0.03 -1.22
C GLN A 110 -19.26 0.03 -1.83
N LEU A 111 -19.11 -0.36 -3.11
CA LEU A 111 -17.83 -0.29 -3.85
C LEU A 111 -17.60 1.05 -4.57
N THR A 112 -18.62 1.90 -4.73
CA THR A 112 -18.52 3.19 -5.44
C THR A 112 -17.80 4.31 -4.66
N LEU A 113 -17.29 4.03 -3.46
CA LEU A 113 -16.63 5.03 -2.60
C LEU A 113 -15.25 5.50 -3.10
N TRP A 114 -14.69 4.89 -4.16
CA TRP A 114 -13.39 5.30 -4.71
C TRP A 114 -13.43 5.89 -6.12
N THR A 115 -14.46 5.63 -6.94
CA THR A 115 -14.50 6.10 -8.34
C THR A 115 -15.34 7.35 -8.55
N SER A 116 -16.29 7.64 -7.67
CA SER A 116 -17.02 8.91 -7.69
C SER A 116 -16.70 9.70 -6.43
N GLY A 117 -15.84 10.70 -6.55
CA GLY A 117 -15.74 11.82 -5.62
C GLY A 117 -17.02 12.65 -5.60
N SER A 118 -18.17 12.03 -5.34
CA SER A 118 -19.44 12.70 -5.14
C SER A 118 -19.96 12.38 -3.75
N CYS A 119 -19.43 13.11 -2.77
CA CYS A 119 -20.14 13.34 -1.52
C CYS A 119 -21.54 13.87 -1.88
N ARG A 120 -22.57 13.02 -1.73
CA ARG A 120 -23.98 13.38 -1.93
C ARG A 120 -24.43 14.58 -1.07
N GLY A 121 -23.65 14.95 -0.05
CA GLY A 121 -23.88 16.14 0.78
C GLY A 121 -23.36 17.47 0.22
N CYS A 122 -22.56 17.51 -0.86
CA CYS A 122 -22.03 18.77 -1.40
C CYS A 122 -22.91 19.42 -2.49
N ARG A 123 -23.95 18.73 -2.99
CA ARG A 123 -24.74 19.23 -4.12
C ARG A 123 -25.76 20.32 -3.73
N SER A 124 -26.10 20.48 -2.44
CA SER A 124 -27.07 21.49 -1.98
C SER A 124 -26.48 22.85 -1.62
N VAL A 125 -25.14 23.00 -1.64
CA VAL A 125 -24.46 24.28 -1.33
C VAL A 125 -23.61 24.70 -2.53
N MET A 126 -24.23 24.78 -3.72
CA MET A 126 -23.66 25.50 -4.85
C MET A 126 -24.32 26.87 -4.99
N GLY A 127 -23.93 27.75 -4.06
CA GLY A 127 -24.08 29.19 -4.18
C GLY A 127 -22.75 29.85 -3.84
N ARG A 128 -21.89 30.01 -4.87
CA ARG A 128 -20.62 30.77 -4.85
C ARG A 128 -19.62 30.39 -3.75
N PHE A 129 -18.70 29.47 -4.05
CA PHE A 129 -17.45 29.38 -3.30
C PHE A 129 -16.27 29.49 -4.26
N ARG A 130 -15.53 30.60 -4.14
CA ARG A 130 -14.21 30.79 -4.76
C ARG A 130 -13.19 29.89 -4.07
N PRO A 131 -12.14 29.43 -4.76
CA PRO A 131 -11.18 28.50 -4.20
C PRO A 131 -10.17 29.29 -3.36
N THR A 132 -10.27 29.21 -2.04
CA THR A 132 -9.14 29.46 -1.16
C THR A 132 -8.96 28.26 -0.24
N THR A 133 -7.77 27.69 -0.39
CA THR A 133 -7.16 26.61 0.36
C THR A 133 -7.45 26.68 1.86
N THR A 134 -8.28 25.78 2.38
CA THR A 134 -8.06 25.20 3.71
C THR A 134 -8.77 23.85 3.76
N MET A 135 -7.99 22.81 4.08
CA MET A 135 -8.45 21.45 4.32
C MET A 135 -9.32 21.45 5.59
N SER A 136 -10.62 21.75 5.45
CA SER A 136 -11.56 21.63 6.56
C SER A 136 -12.14 20.22 6.55
N LEU A 137 -11.86 19.50 7.64
CA LEU A 137 -12.44 18.21 7.96
C LEU A 137 -13.97 18.28 7.86
N CYS A 138 -14.54 17.36 7.08
CA CYS A 138 -15.98 17.23 6.87
C CYS A 138 -16.70 17.03 8.23
N PRO A 139 -17.73 17.83 8.57
CA PRO A 139 -18.36 17.81 9.89
C PRO A 139 -19.28 16.59 10.14
N ALA A 140 -19.41 15.67 9.17
CA ALA A 140 -20.31 14.52 9.25
C ALA A 140 -19.82 13.38 10.16
N SER A 141 -18.56 13.38 10.62
CA SER A 141 -18.01 12.29 11.42
C SER A 141 -18.33 12.34 12.93
N ARG A 142 -18.98 13.40 13.44
CA ARG A 142 -19.31 13.52 14.88
C ARG A 142 -20.58 12.80 15.34
N ARG A 143 -21.46 12.35 14.44
CA ARG A 143 -22.77 11.78 14.83
C ARG A 143 -22.79 10.26 15.04
N GLN A 144 -21.71 9.55 14.73
CA GLN A 144 -21.68 8.08 14.79
C GLN A 144 -21.05 7.50 16.08
N ARG A 145 -20.57 8.35 17.00
CA ARG A 145 -19.98 7.93 18.30
C ARG A 145 -20.95 7.94 19.50
N ARG A 146 -22.26 8.13 19.30
CA ARG A 146 -23.26 8.11 20.40
C ARG A 146 -24.16 6.85 20.45
N GLY A 147 -23.92 5.85 19.60
CA GLY A 147 -24.72 4.62 19.55
C GLY A 147 -24.14 3.38 20.25
N LEU A 148 -22.87 3.41 20.68
CA LEU A 148 -22.20 2.28 21.35
C LEU A 148 -22.16 2.49 22.87
N ARG A 149 -23.34 2.49 23.50
CA ARG A 149 -23.55 2.16 24.91
C ARG A 149 -25.00 1.71 25.08
N ARG A 150 -25.25 0.41 24.90
CA ARG A 150 -26.16 -0.39 25.72
C ARG A 150 -25.60 -1.80 25.75
#